data_AF-T0LJB2-F1
#
_entry.id   AF-T0LJB2-F1
#
_cell.length_a   1.000
_cell.length_b   1.000
_cell.length_c   1.000
_cell.angle_alpha   90.00
_cell.angle_beta   90.00
_cell.angle_gamma   90.00
#
_symmetry.space_group_name_H-M   'P 1'
#
loop_
_entity.id
_entity.type
_entity.pdbx_description
1 polymer ?
#
loop_
_entity_poly.entity_id
_entity_poly.type
_entity_poly.pdbx_seq_one_letter_code
_entity_poly.pdbx_strand_id
1 'polypeptide(L)'
;MAYKPGILTHMVNLVSHFTAIQDLNRQIAIGGLTTAEVEKRVADLADKLQYWHSSLPSDLQMTVQNLGDKLQKDLARDFAVLHLTYHHFSTLLHFNFLESYQGKADSSSHHKHVELCKQHASSFSNLLRLSHQMGRFVVEYPIIGHMTVVSSSVLVHTLLFGDVKELPDARKKLDSNFDILVQLQQWWPCTEAMINRLKFFQNSVGNYKLCHLI
;
A
#
# COMPACT_ATOMS: atom_id res chain seq x y z
N MET A 1 25.38 24.75 -14.09
CA MET A 1 24.17 24.27 -13.38
C MET A 1 24.20 22.75 -13.38
N ALA A 2 24.18 22.10 -12.21
CA ALA A 2 24.07 20.65 -12.12
C ALA A 2 22.65 20.21 -12.53
N TYR A 3 22.54 19.15 -13.34
CA TYR A 3 21.26 18.56 -13.71
C TYR A 3 20.53 18.07 -12.46
N LYS A 4 19.30 18.55 -12.23
CA LYS A 4 18.43 18.07 -11.15
C LYS A 4 17.46 17.03 -11.73
N PRO A 5 17.52 15.76 -11.30
CA PRO A 5 16.57 14.74 -11.74
C PRO A 5 15.11 15.13 -11.48
N GLY A 6 14.23 14.88 -12.44
CA GLY A 6 12.79 15.11 -12.31
C GLY A 6 12.06 13.94 -11.64
N ILE A 7 10.75 14.09 -11.41
CA ILE A 7 9.89 13.05 -10.80
C ILE A 7 10.01 11.71 -11.55
N LEU A 8 10.01 11.75 -12.89
CA LEU A 8 10.12 10.54 -13.72
C LEU A 8 11.43 9.79 -13.50
N THR A 9 12.56 10.49 -13.29
CA THR A 9 13.84 9.83 -12.99
C THR A 9 13.77 9.09 -11.66
N HIS A 10 13.18 9.71 -10.63
CA HIS A 10 12.97 9.05 -9.34
C HIS A 10 11.98 7.89 -9.42
N MET A 11 10.95 8.00 -10.26
CA MET A 11 9.99 6.93 -10.54
C MET A 11 10.65 5.72 -11.20
N VAL A 12 11.50 5.92 -12.21
CA VAL A 12 12.27 4.83 -12.85
C VAL A 12 13.18 4.14 -11.84
N ASN A 13 13.88 4.93 -11.01
CA ASN A 13 14.71 4.38 -9.93
C ASN A 13 13.89 3.56 -8.94
N LEU A 14 12.68 4.00 -8.58
CA LEU A 14 11.79 3.23 -7.70
C LEU A 14 11.35 1.93 -8.35
N VAL A 15 10.81 2.00 -9.58
CA VAL A 15 10.27 0.84 -10.32
C VAL A 15 11.33 -0.24 -10.55
N SER A 16 12.61 0.11 -10.61
CA SER A 16 13.71 -0.87 -10.71
C SER A 16 13.75 -1.88 -9.55
N HIS A 17 13.17 -1.54 -8.38
CA HIS A 17 13.07 -2.44 -7.23
C HIS A 17 11.92 -3.45 -7.34
N PHE A 18 10.95 -3.21 -8.23
CA PHE A 18 9.71 -3.99 -8.30
C PHE A 18 9.96 -5.46 -8.63
N THR A 19 10.84 -5.75 -9.59
CA THR A 19 11.14 -7.12 -10.01
C THR A 19 11.68 -7.94 -8.84
N ALA A 20 12.59 -7.38 -8.04
CA ALA A 20 13.17 -8.09 -6.90
C ALA A 20 12.12 -8.39 -5.80
N ILE A 21 11.17 -7.47 -5.59
CA ILE A 21 10.05 -7.66 -4.65
C ILE A 21 9.11 -8.76 -5.15
N GLN A 22 8.75 -8.72 -6.44
CA GLN A 22 7.88 -9.74 -7.04
C GLN A 22 8.52 -11.13 -7.05
N ASP A 23 9.79 -11.22 -7.40
CA ASP A 23 10.53 -12.48 -7.39
C ASP A 23 10.62 -13.07 -5.98
N LEU A 24 10.84 -12.23 -4.97
CA LEU A 24 10.81 -12.67 -3.57
C LEU A 24 9.43 -13.18 -3.17
N ASN A 25 8.37 -12.41 -3.41
CA ASN A 25 7.00 -12.80 -3.07
C ASN A 25 6.59 -14.10 -3.77
N ARG A 26 7.00 -14.29 -5.03
CA ARG A 26 6.78 -15.55 -5.76
C ARG A 26 7.51 -16.74 -5.12
N GLN A 27 8.77 -16.55 -4.72
CA GLN A 27 9.55 -17.61 -4.06
C GLN A 27 8.99 -18.00 -2.70
N ILE A 28 8.50 -17.01 -1.94
CA ILE A 28 7.78 -17.23 -0.68
C ILE A 28 6.52 -18.06 -0.92
N ALA A 29 5.69 -17.67 -1.89
CA ALA A 29 4.43 -18.37 -2.21
C ALA A 29 4.64 -19.82 -2.67
N ILE A 30 5.76 -20.13 -3.31
CA ILE A 30 6.12 -21.50 -3.74
C ILE A 30 6.71 -22.32 -2.56
N GLY A 31 7.01 -21.69 -1.42
CA GLY A 31 7.57 -22.35 -0.24
C GLY A 31 9.06 -22.70 -0.37
N GLY A 32 9.77 -22.03 -1.27
CA GLY A 32 11.17 -22.33 -1.59
C GLY A 32 12.21 -21.69 -0.66
N LEU A 33 11.79 -20.95 0.36
CA LEU A 33 12.65 -20.18 1.26
C LEU A 33 12.37 -20.53 2.72
N THR A 34 13.41 -20.61 3.52
CA THR A 34 13.32 -20.69 4.98
C THR A 34 12.92 -19.34 5.58
N THR A 35 12.35 -19.33 6.80
CA THR A 35 11.98 -18.09 7.50
C THR A 35 13.14 -17.10 7.62
N ALA A 36 14.35 -17.59 7.94
CA ALA A 36 15.54 -16.74 8.06
C ALA A 36 15.96 -16.11 6.72
N GLU A 37 15.84 -16.84 5.62
CA GLU A 37 16.11 -16.31 4.27
C GLU A 37 15.08 -15.24 3.88
N VAL A 38 13.81 -15.46 4.21
CA VAL A 38 12.74 -14.48 3.99
C VAL A 38 13.03 -13.20 4.77
N GLU A 39 13.24 -13.29 6.09
CA GLU A 39 13.52 -12.12 6.94
C GLU A 39 14.73 -11.33 6.43
N LYS A 40 15.83 -12.01 6.09
CA LYS A 40 17.03 -11.35 5.56
C LYS A 40 16.75 -10.61 4.25
N ARG A 41 16.13 -11.27 3.27
CA ARG A 41 15.87 -10.64 1.96
C ARG A 41 14.85 -9.52 2.04
N VAL A 42 13.88 -9.64 2.94
CA VAL A 42 12.92 -8.57 3.25
C VAL A 42 13.64 -7.37 3.85
N ALA A 43 14.54 -7.57 4.81
CA ALA A 43 15.34 -6.50 5.39
C ALA A 43 16.21 -5.80 4.31
N ASP A 44 16.93 -6.56 3.49
CA ASP A 44 17.79 -6.00 2.43
C ASP A 44 17.01 -5.13 1.42
N LEU A 45 15.79 -5.54 1.05
CA LEU A 45 14.93 -4.77 0.15
C LEU A 45 14.27 -3.57 0.85
N ALA A 46 13.90 -3.71 2.12
CA ALA A 46 13.34 -2.61 2.91
C ALA A 46 14.37 -1.48 3.08
N ASP A 47 15.64 -1.82 3.35
CA ASP A 47 16.72 -0.84 3.45
C ASP A 47 16.95 -0.10 2.13
N LYS A 48 16.85 -0.80 0.98
CA LYS A 48 16.95 -0.16 -0.35
C LYS A 48 15.79 0.80 -0.63
N LEU A 49 14.56 0.40 -0.33
CA LEU A 49 13.39 1.27 -0.47
C LEU A 49 13.48 2.49 0.46
N GLN A 50 13.90 2.29 1.70
CA GLN A 50 14.09 3.35 2.68
C GLN A 50 15.19 4.32 2.25
N TYR A 51 16.32 3.79 1.78
CA TYR A 51 17.40 4.60 1.23
C TYR A 51 16.90 5.45 0.05
N TRP A 52 16.21 4.83 -0.92
CA TRP A 52 15.60 5.55 -2.04
C TRP A 52 14.70 6.70 -1.56
N HIS A 53 13.81 6.45 -0.60
CA HIS A 53 12.88 7.46 -0.08
C HIS A 53 13.62 8.61 0.63
N SER A 54 14.63 8.28 1.44
CA SER A 54 15.46 9.28 2.13
C SER A 54 16.36 10.08 1.19
N SER A 55 16.69 9.53 0.02
CA SER A 55 17.51 10.20 -1.00
C SER A 55 16.73 11.21 -1.85
N LEU A 56 15.40 11.24 -1.74
CA LEU A 56 14.59 12.19 -2.50
C LEU A 56 14.94 13.63 -2.07
N PRO A 57 15.12 14.55 -3.04
CA PRO A 57 15.24 15.98 -2.76
C PRO A 57 14.11 16.50 -1.87
N SER A 58 14.36 17.54 -1.08
CA SER A 58 13.39 18.09 -0.12
C SER A 58 12.07 18.52 -0.76
N ASP A 59 12.10 19.02 -2.00
CA ASP A 59 10.91 19.40 -2.79
C ASP A 59 10.20 18.22 -3.45
N LEU A 60 10.72 16.99 -3.27
CA LEU A 60 10.12 15.73 -3.70
C LEU A 60 9.74 14.82 -2.51
N GLN A 61 9.99 15.23 -1.27
CA GLN A 61 9.50 14.54 -0.07
C GLN A 61 7.99 14.69 0.06
N MET A 62 7.28 13.64 0.49
CA MET A 62 5.82 13.71 0.62
C MET A 62 5.40 14.61 1.77
N THR A 63 4.95 15.83 1.45
CA THR A 63 4.34 16.77 2.40
C THR A 63 3.13 17.43 1.76
N VAL A 64 2.20 17.94 2.57
CA VAL A 64 1.03 18.68 2.08
C VAL A 64 1.49 19.92 1.29
N GLN A 65 2.53 20.60 1.77
CA GLN A 65 3.11 21.76 1.08
C GLN A 65 3.66 21.38 -0.29
N ASN A 66 4.50 20.34 -0.37
CA ASN A 66 5.08 19.91 -1.64
C ASN A 66 4.00 19.45 -2.63
N LEU A 67 2.97 18.75 -2.16
CA LEU A 67 1.83 18.36 -2.98
C LEU A 67 1.08 19.58 -3.54
N GLY A 68 0.84 20.61 -2.72
CA GLY A 68 0.26 21.87 -3.15
C GLY A 68 1.12 22.60 -4.18
N ASP A 69 2.45 22.65 -3.96
CA ASP A 69 3.39 23.26 -4.91
C ASP A 69 3.43 22.51 -6.24
N LYS A 70 3.27 21.18 -6.25
CA LYS A 70 3.16 20.39 -7.48
C LYS A 70 1.81 20.58 -8.16
N LEU A 71 0.73 20.84 -7.42
CA LEU A 71 -0.59 21.10 -7.99
C LEU A 71 -0.56 22.38 -8.85
N GLN A 72 0.10 23.43 -8.38
CA GLN A 72 0.27 24.68 -9.13
C GLN A 72 1.12 24.53 -10.41
N LYS A 73 1.83 23.40 -10.55
CA LYS A 73 2.73 23.11 -11.67
C LYS A 73 2.22 21.97 -12.57
N ASP A 74 0.99 21.52 -12.36
CA ASP A 74 0.40 20.35 -13.05
C ASP A 74 1.21 19.04 -12.89
N LEU A 75 1.92 18.91 -11.77
CA LEU A 75 2.76 17.75 -11.44
C LEU A 75 2.25 16.95 -10.22
N ALA A 76 1.13 17.37 -9.62
CA ALA A 76 0.59 16.72 -8.42
C ALA A 76 0.25 15.24 -8.64
N ARG A 77 -0.14 14.88 -9.86
CA ARG A 77 -0.45 13.52 -10.26
C ARG A 77 0.76 12.60 -10.19
N ASP A 78 1.80 12.91 -10.95
CA ASP A 78 3.02 12.10 -10.97
C ASP A 78 3.68 12.05 -9.59
N PHE A 79 3.59 13.17 -8.86
CA PHE A 79 4.06 13.25 -7.49
C PHE A 79 3.30 12.32 -6.53
N ALA A 80 1.96 12.28 -6.60
CA ALA A 80 1.17 11.36 -5.81
C ALA A 80 1.44 9.89 -6.19
N VAL A 81 1.50 9.59 -7.50
CA VAL A 81 1.78 8.24 -8.01
C VAL A 81 3.15 7.74 -7.54
N LEU A 82 4.18 8.61 -7.51
CA LEU A 82 5.50 8.28 -6.98
C LEU A 82 5.42 7.72 -5.55
N HIS A 83 4.74 8.45 -4.66
CA HIS A 83 4.63 8.09 -3.24
C HIS A 83 3.65 6.93 -3.00
N LEU A 84 2.56 6.85 -3.76
CA LEU A 84 1.66 5.68 -3.74
C LEU A 84 2.40 4.40 -4.14
N THR A 85 3.27 4.48 -5.15
CA THR A 85 4.08 3.33 -5.60
C THR A 85 5.07 2.90 -4.52
N TYR A 86 5.69 3.85 -3.83
CA TYR A 86 6.62 3.56 -2.73
C TYR A 86 5.92 2.81 -1.57
N HIS A 87 4.77 3.32 -1.12
CA HIS A 87 3.99 2.65 -0.09
C HIS A 87 3.46 1.29 -0.56
N HIS A 88 3.05 1.16 -1.83
CA HIS A 88 2.61 -0.10 -2.38
C HIS A 88 3.73 -1.16 -2.39
N PHE A 89 4.94 -0.81 -2.84
CA PHE A 89 6.08 -1.73 -2.85
C PHE A 89 6.46 -2.19 -1.45
N SER A 90 6.47 -1.26 -0.49
CA SER A 90 6.74 -1.58 0.91
C SER A 90 5.63 -2.47 1.52
N THR A 91 4.38 -2.24 1.13
CA THR A 91 3.24 -3.09 1.54
C THR A 91 3.41 -4.51 1.02
N LEU A 92 3.70 -4.67 -0.29
CA LEU A 92 3.94 -5.97 -0.91
C LEU A 92 5.09 -6.73 -0.27
N LEU A 93 6.17 -6.03 0.10
CA LEU A 93 7.36 -6.62 0.69
C LEU A 93 7.08 -7.25 2.07
N HIS A 94 6.18 -6.65 2.85
CA HIS A 94 5.84 -7.13 4.19
C HIS A 94 4.55 -7.95 4.24
N PHE A 95 3.83 -8.09 3.13
CA PHE A 95 2.48 -8.67 3.08
C PHE A 95 2.43 -10.10 3.62
N ASN A 96 3.43 -10.93 3.33
CA ASN A 96 3.47 -12.33 3.77
C ASN A 96 3.51 -12.49 5.30
N PHE A 97 3.96 -11.46 6.02
CA PHE A 97 4.00 -11.52 7.49
C PHE A 97 2.60 -11.44 8.10
N LEU A 98 1.55 -11.12 7.33
CA LEU A 98 0.17 -11.14 7.80
C LEU A 98 -0.39 -12.57 7.97
N GLU A 99 0.11 -13.58 7.24
CA GLU A 99 -0.51 -14.92 7.21
C GLU A 99 -0.21 -15.80 8.45
N SER A 100 0.80 -15.47 9.26
CA SER A 100 1.39 -16.44 10.22
C SER A 100 0.72 -16.54 11.60
N TYR A 101 -0.57 -16.22 11.73
CA TYR A 101 -1.25 -16.18 13.03
C TYR A 101 -1.61 -17.54 13.65
N GLN A 102 -1.03 -18.65 13.19
CA GLN A 102 -1.23 -20.00 13.74
C GLN A 102 0.07 -20.62 14.28
N GLY A 103 0.70 -19.94 15.24
CA GLY A 103 1.61 -20.57 16.20
C GLY A 103 3.11 -20.64 15.84
N LYS A 104 3.60 -19.82 14.88
CA LYS A 104 5.03 -19.85 14.48
C LYS A 104 5.77 -18.51 14.46
N ALA A 105 5.19 -17.41 14.95
CA ALA A 105 5.83 -16.10 14.78
C ALA A 105 5.76 -15.21 16.02
N ASP A 106 6.37 -15.65 17.12
CA ASP A 106 6.50 -14.88 18.36
C ASP A 106 7.85 -14.12 18.43
N SER A 107 8.42 -13.78 17.26
CA SER A 107 9.65 -12.97 17.19
C SER A 107 9.31 -11.48 17.12
N SER A 108 10.13 -10.65 17.76
CA SER A 108 10.04 -9.19 17.66
C SER A 108 10.21 -8.68 16.22
N SER A 109 10.99 -9.41 15.41
CA SER A 109 11.20 -9.14 13.98
C SER A 109 9.90 -9.29 13.18
N HIS A 110 9.14 -10.36 13.42
CA HIS A 110 7.87 -10.58 12.74
C HIS A 110 6.85 -9.47 13.03
N HIS A 111 6.69 -9.12 14.31
CA HIS A 111 5.80 -8.03 14.73
C HIS A 111 6.17 -6.71 14.05
N LYS A 112 7.46 -6.41 13.93
CA LYS A 112 7.94 -5.22 13.20
C LYS A 112 7.48 -5.23 11.73
N HIS A 113 7.56 -6.36 11.04
CA HIS A 113 7.12 -6.46 9.65
C HIS A 113 5.60 -6.32 9.48
N VAL A 114 4.80 -6.90 10.39
CA VAL A 114 3.35 -6.70 10.42
C VAL A 114 3.01 -5.22 10.58
N GLU A 115 3.64 -4.54 11.53
CA GLU A 115 3.41 -3.12 11.78
C GLU A 115 3.84 -2.25 10.59
N LEU A 116 4.98 -2.54 9.96
CA LEU A 116 5.39 -1.86 8.73
C LEU A 116 4.38 -2.07 7.60
N CYS A 117 3.87 -3.28 7.40
CA CYS A 117 2.85 -3.57 6.39
C CYS A 117 1.60 -2.70 6.60
N LYS A 118 1.08 -2.68 7.84
CA LYS A 118 -0.07 -1.84 8.22
C LYS A 118 0.21 -0.35 8.02
N GLN A 119 1.38 0.13 8.43
CA GLN A 119 1.78 1.54 8.33
C GLN A 119 1.85 2.01 6.87
N HIS A 120 2.43 1.21 5.97
CA HIS A 120 2.50 1.55 4.55
C HIS A 120 1.13 1.49 3.86
N ALA A 121 0.29 0.49 4.16
CA ALA A 121 -1.09 0.43 3.65
C ALA A 121 -1.95 1.61 4.14
N SER A 122 -1.75 2.02 5.40
CA SER A 122 -2.41 3.17 6.02
C SER A 122 -1.98 4.49 5.37
N SER A 123 -0.67 4.66 5.15
CA SER A 123 -0.09 5.83 4.48
C SER A 123 -0.55 5.93 3.02
N PHE A 124 -0.56 4.80 2.29
CA PHE A 124 -1.11 4.71 0.95
C PHE A 124 -2.56 5.20 0.92
N SER A 125 -3.42 4.69 1.80
CA SER A 125 -4.85 5.00 1.82
C SER A 125 -5.11 6.48 2.17
N ASN A 126 -4.32 7.04 3.11
CA ASN A 126 -4.38 8.46 3.43
C ASN A 126 -3.99 9.34 2.26
N LEU A 127 -2.89 9.01 1.58
CA LEU A 127 -2.42 9.75 0.41
C LEU A 127 -3.42 9.66 -0.74
N LEU A 128 -3.94 8.46 -1.02
CA LEU A 128 -4.95 8.24 -2.06
C LEU A 128 -6.20 9.10 -1.80
N ARG A 129 -6.70 9.12 -0.57
CA ARG A 129 -7.83 9.98 -0.18
C ARG A 129 -7.51 11.45 -0.37
N LEU A 130 -6.34 11.91 0.09
CA LEU A 130 -5.91 13.31 -0.05
C LEU A 130 -5.85 13.72 -1.53
N SER A 131 -5.21 12.90 -2.38
CA SER A 131 -5.12 13.16 -3.82
C SER A 131 -6.48 13.14 -4.51
N HIS A 132 -7.40 12.27 -4.08
CA HIS A 132 -8.76 12.24 -4.60
C HIS A 132 -9.53 13.52 -4.25
N GLN A 133 -9.43 13.99 -3.00
CA GLN A 133 -10.06 15.23 -2.53
C GLN A 133 -9.52 16.49 -3.22
N MET A 134 -8.25 16.51 -3.61
CA MET A 134 -7.60 17.68 -4.22
C MET A 134 -7.85 17.83 -5.74
N GLY A 135 -8.40 16.81 -6.42
CA GLY A 135 -8.68 16.94 -7.85
C GLY A 135 -8.82 15.65 -8.65
N ARG A 136 -9.02 14.49 -8.00
CA ARG A 136 -9.24 13.18 -8.65
C ARG A 136 -8.22 12.78 -9.73
N PHE A 137 -7.04 13.37 -9.77
CA PHE A 137 -6.09 13.15 -10.87
C PHE A 137 -5.43 11.76 -10.87
N VAL A 138 -5.56 10.96 -9.82
CA VAL A 138 -4.90 9.65 -9.70
C VAL A 138 -5.78 8.49 -10.23
N VAL A 139 -7.10 8.69 -10.39
CA VAL A 139 -8.05 7.62 -10.78
C VAL A 139 -8.03 7.26 -12.28
N GLU A 140 -7.11 7.81 -13.07
CA GLU A 140 -7.00 7.48 -14.49
C GLU A 140 -6.06 6.30 -14.77
N TYR A 141 -5.29 5.82 -13.79
CA TYR A 141 -4.37 4.69 -14.00
C TYR A 141 -4.93 3.39 -13.41
N PRO A 142 -5.17 2.34 -14.24
CA PRO A 142 -5.68 1.06 -13.76
C PRO A 142 -4.84 0.43 -12.65
N ILE A 143 -3.51 0.66 -12.66
CA ILE A 143 -2.59 0.14 -11.65
C ILE A 143 -2.93 0.63 -10.24
N ILE A 144 -3.51 1.83 -10.10
CA ILE A 144 -3.91 2.39 -8.81
C ILE A 144 -5.06 1.57 -8.22
N GLY A 145 -5.96 1.03 -9.05
CA GLY A 145 -7.00 0.11 -8.61
C GLY A 145 -6.41 -1.14 -7.97
N HIS A 146 -5.43 -1.77 -8.63
CA HIS A 146 -4.72 -2.92 -8.07
C HIS A 146 -4.01 -2.57 -6.74
N MET A 147 -3.26 -1.47 -6.71
CA MET A 147 -2.56 -1.03 -5.49
C MET A 147 -3.55 -0.76 -4.33
N THR A 148 -4.70 -0.17 -4.64
CA THR A 148 -5.75 0.13 -3.67
C THR A 148 -6.37 -1.15 -3.10
N VAL A 149 -6.59 -2.17 -3.92
CA VAL A 149 -7.06 -3.48 -3.45
C VAL A 149 -6.04 -4.12 -2.51
N VAL A 150 -4.75 -4.10 -2.84
CA VAL A 150 -3.70 -4.65 -1.97
C VAL A 150 -3.67 -3.95 -0.61
N SER A 151 -3.65 -2.62 -0.58
CA SER A 151 -3.70 -1.86 0.68
C SER A 151 -4.98 -2.12 1.47
N SER A 152 -6.12 -2.28 0.77
CA SER A 152 -7.40 -2.60 1.40
C SER A 152 -7.43 -3.99 2.02
N SER A 153 -6.76 -4.99 1.42
CA SER A 153 -6.61 -6.31 2.03
C SER A 153 -5.89 -6.26 3.38
N VAL A 154 -4.87 -5.39 3.51
CA VAL A 154 -4.19 -5.16 4.80
C VAL A 154 -5.14 -4.51 5.81
N LEU A 155 -5.95 -3.53 5.40
CA LEU A 155 -6.94 -2.92 6.29
C LEU A 155 -8.03 -3.92 6.73
N VAL A 156 -8.46 -4.81 5.85
CA VAL A 156 -9.38 -5.91 6.19
C VAL A 156 -8.72 -6.86 7.18
N HIS A 157 -7.45 -7.22 6.98
CA HIS A 157 -6.69 -8.01 7.95
C HIS A 157 -6.65 -7.31 9.32
N THR A 158 -6.34 -6.01 9.37
CA THR A 158 -6.39 -5.23 10.63
C THR A 158 -7.78 -5.21 11.26
N LEU A 159 -8.86 -5.19 10.46
CA LEU A 159 -10.21 -5.26 10.99
C LEU A 159 -10.59 -6.62 11.60
N LEU A 160 -9.98 -7.70 11.09
CA LEU A 160 -10.23 -9.07 11.53
C LEU A 160 -9.34 -9.49 12.71
N PHE A 161 -8.07 -9.07 12.69
CA PHE A 161 -7.03 -9.60 13.58
C PHE A 161 -6.25 -8.52 14.33
N GLY A 162 -6.52 -7.24 14.08
CA GLY A 162 -5.86 -6.12 14.75
C GLY A 162 -6.46 -5.79 16.11
N ASP A 163 -5.79 -4.90 16.83
CA ASP A 163 -6.26 -4.40 18.13
C ASP A 163 -7.54 -3.58 17.96
N VAL A 164 -8.41 -3.58 19.00
CA VAL A 164 -9.65 -2.79 19.03
C VAL A 164 -9.41 -1.30 18.73
N LYS A 165 -8.27 -0.76 19.18
CA LYS A 165 -7.86 0.64 18.95
C LYS A 165 -7.58 0.97 17.47
N GLU A 166 -7.20 -0.02 16.66
CA GLU A 166 -6.88 0.15 15.25
C GLU A 166 -8.14 0.15 14.35
N LEU A 167 -9.22 -0.48 14.81
CA LEU A 167 -10.41 -0.76 13.98
C LEU A 167 -11.12 0.50 13.43
N PRO A 168 -11.34 1.58 14.22
CA PRO A 168 -12.05 2.76 13.71
C PRO A 168 -11.31 3.42 12.54
N ASP A 169 -9.99 3.52 12.66
CA ASP A 169 -9.14 4.14 11.65
C ASP A 169 -9.00 3.24 10.41
N ALA A 170 -8.81 1.92 10.61
CA ALA A 170 -8.77 0.96 9.52
C ALA A 170 -10.07 0.95 8.71
N ARG A 171 -11.23 1.02 9.39
CA ARG A 171 -12.55 1.10 8.74
C ARG A 171 -12.69 2.37 7.89
N LYS A 172 -12.39 3.53 8.47
CA LYS A 172 -12.49 4.81 7.76
C LYS A 172 -11.64 4.84 6.50
N LYS A 173 -10.45 4.26 6.55
CA LYS A 173 -9.55 4.15 5.38
C LYS A 173 -10.09 3.17 4.35
N LEU A 174 -10.61 2.02 4.81
CA LEU A 174 -11.18 1.01 3.93
C LEU A 174 -12.38 1.56 3.17
N ASP A 175 -13.30 2.23 3.85
CA ASP A 175 -14.49 2.86 3.23
C ASP A 175 -14.06 3.88 2.17
N SER A 176 -13.08 4.74 2.48
CA SER A 176 -12.53 5.69 1.51
C SER A 176 -11.87 5.02 0.30
N ASN A 177 -11.19 3.89 0.48
CA ASN A 177 -10.61 3.14 -0.62
C ASN A 177 -11.70 2.52 -1.51
N PHE A 178 -12.78 2.00 -0.91
CA PHE A 178 -13.92 1.46 -1.64
C PHE A 178 -14.63 2.50 -2.48
N ASP A 179 -14.87 3.70 -1.95
CA ASP A 179 -15.49 4.80 -2.71
C ASP A 179 -14.69 5.14 -3.97
N ILE A 180 -13.36 5.09 -3.88
CA ILE A 180 -12.44 5.35 -4.99
C ILE A 180 -12.44 4.16 -5.97
N LEU A 181 -12.46 2.92 -5.48
CA LEU A 181 -12.55 1.72 -6.31
C LEU A 181 -13.86 1.65 -7.10
N VAL A 182 -15.00 1.99 -6.50
CA VAL A 182 -16.29 2.05 -7.18
C VAL A 182 -16.27 3.08 -8.30
N GLN A 183 -15.64 4.24 -8.08
CA GLN A 183 -15.43 5.24 -9.13
C GLN A 183 -14.53 4.68 -10.23
N LEU A 184 -13.41 4.01 -9.90
CA LEU A 184 -12.50 3.39 -10.86
C LEU A 184 -13.17 2.32 -11.73
N GLN A 185 -14.10 1.54 -11.15
CA GLN A 185 -14.85 0.52 -11.88
C GLN A 185 -15.66 1.10 -13.05
N GLN A 186 -16.11 2.35 -12.93
CA GLN A 186 -16.83 3.05 -14.01
C GLN A 186 -15.94 3.30 -15.24
N TRP A 187 -14.63 3.40 -15.05
CA TRP A 187 -13.65 3.69 -16.09
C TRP A 187 -12.89 2.44 -16.56
N TRP A 188 -12.70 1.46 -15.68
CA TRP A 188 -11.85 0.28 -15.91
C TRP A 188 -12.54 -1.03 -15.49
N PRO A 189 -13.37 -1.63 -16.35
CA PRO A 189 -14.09 -2.87 -16.06
C PRO A 189 -13.18 -4.06 -15.65
N CYS A 190 -11.91 -4.04 -16.07
CA CYS A 190 -10.93 -5.06 -15.68
C CYS A 190 -10.65 -5.12 -14.16
N THR A 191 -11.04 -4.09 -13.40
CA THR A 191 -10.92 -4.06 -11.93
C THR A 191 -12.09 -4.72 -11.20
N GLU A 192 -13.19 -5.05 -11.91
CA GLU A 192 -14.44 -5.55 -11.34
C GLU A 192 -14.26 -6.82 -10.52
N ALA A 193 -13.50 -7.80 -11.02
CA ALA A 193 -13.27 -9.06 -10.32
C ALA A 193 -12.53 -8.87 -8.98
N MET A 194 -11.59 -7.92 -8.91
CA MET A 194 -10.85 -7.61 -7.69
C MET A 194 -11.74 -6.86 -6.69
N ILE A 195 -12.54 -5.91 -7.17
CA ILE A 195 -13.47 -5.13 -6.36
C ILE A 195 -14.56 -6.03 -5.78
N ASN A 196 -15.10 -6.96 -6.57
CA ASN A 196 -16.13 -7.89 -6.11
C ASN A 196 -15.63 -8.84 -5.03
N ARG A 197 -14.38 -9.33 -5.14
CA ARG A 197 -13.75 -10.11 -4.06
C ARG A 197 -13.63 -9.29 -2.78
N LEU A 198 -13.18 -8.05 -2.87
CA LEU A 198 -13.05 -7.17 -1.70
C LEU A 198 -14.41 -6.86 -1.06
N LYS A 199 -15.44 -6.54 -1.86
CA LYS A 199 -16.82 -6.31 -1.40
C LYS A 199 -17.37 -7.53 -0.65
N PHE A 200 -17.15 -8.73 -1.19
CA PHE A 200 -17.55 -9.98 -0.54
C PHE A 200 -16.90 -10.13 0.84
N PHE A 201 -15.60 -9.85 0.96
CA PHE A 201 -14.89 -9.89 2.24
C PHE A 201 -15.43 -8.84 3.22
N GLN A 202 -15.60 -7.58 2.80
CA GLN A 202 -16.13 -6.52 3.66
C GLN A 202 -17.52 -6.85 4.21
N ASN A 203 -18.43 -7.33 3.35
CA ASN A 203 -19.79 -7.71 3.75
C ASN A 203 -19.80 -8.88 4.71
N SER A 204 -18.91 -9.85 4.51
CA SER A 204 -18.75 -10.98 5.42
C SER A 204 -18.34 -10.50 6.82
N VAL A 205 -17.35 -9.61 6.92
CA VAL A 205 -16.91 -9.01 8.20
C VAL A 205 -18.01 -8.15 8.84
N GLY A 206 -18.81 -7.43 8.03
CA GLY A 206 -19.97 -6.67 8.49
C GLY A 206 -21.05 -7.56 9.12
N ASN A 207 -21.34 -8.71 8.52
CA ASN A 207 -22.33 -9.67 9.01
C ASN A 207 -21.89 -10.41 10.28
N TYR A 208 -20.59 -10.68 10.46
CA TYR A 208 -20.08 -11.25 11.72
C TYR A 208 -20.33 -10.35 12.94
N LYS A 209 -20.41 -9.01 12.77
CA LYS A 209 -20.75 -8.09 13.87
C LYS A 209 -22.23 -8.08 14.23
N LEU A 210 -23.13 -8.44 13.31
CA LEU A 210 -24.57 -8.58 13.60
C LEU A 210 -24.87 -9.86 14.40
N CYS A 211 -24.15 -10.96 14.14
CA CYS A 211 -24.32 -12.22 14.89
C CYS A 211 -23.79 -12.18 16.34
N HIS A 212 -23.03 -11.16 16.74
CA HIS A 212 -22.59 -10.96 18.12
C HIS A 212 -23.39 -9.88 18.87
N LEU A 213 -24.45 -9.35 18.25
CA LEU A 213 -25.38 -8.38 18.83
C LEU A 213 -26.85 -8.86 18.82
N ILE A 214 -27.08 -10.16 18.59
CA ILE A 214 -28.36 -10.84 18.80
C ILE A 214 -28.16 -11.90 19.89
#